data_AF-A0A2X1PS66-F1
#
_entry.id   AF-A0A2X1PS66-F1
#
_cell.length_a   1.000
_cell.length_b   1.000
_cell.length_c   1.000
_cell.angle_alpha   90.00
_cell.angle_beta   90.00
_cell.angle_gamma   90.00
#
_symmetry.space_group_name_H-M   'P 1'
#
loop_
_entity.id
_entity.type
_entity.pdbx_description
1 polymer ?
#
loop_
_entity_poly.entity_id
_entity_poly.type
_entity_poly.pdbx_seq_one_letter_code
_entity_poly.pdbx_strand_id
1 'polypeptide(L)' 'MVIPEKKHEIISEAEAEVAEIQEQFQSGLVTAGERYNKVIDIWAAANDRVSKAMMDKPAN' A
#
# COMPACT_ATOMS: atom_id res chain seq x y z
N MET A 1 -20.20 -10.19 1.96
CA MET A 1 -19.12 -9.29 1.49
C MET A 1 -18.40 -9.96 0.34
N VAL A 2 -18.23 -9.28 -0.79
CA VAL A 2 -17.48 -9.76 -1.95
C VAL A 2 -16.08 -9.16 -1.89
N ILE A 3 -15.05 -9.97 -2.14
CA ILE A 3 -13.67 -9.47 -2.26
C ILE A 3 -13.52 -8.81 -3.65
N PRO A 4 -13.04 -7.56 -3.75
CA PRO A 4 -12.83 -6.89 -5.02
C PRO A 4 -11.59 -7.47 -5.69
N GLU A 5 -11.67 -7.67 -7.01
CA GLU A 5 -10.56 -8.21 -7.82
C GLU A 5 -9.34 -7.29 -7.75
N LYS A 6 -9.59 -5.98 -7.71
CA LYS A 6 -8.57 -4.92 -7.51
C LYS A 6 -7.78 -5.05 -6.20
N LYS A 7 -8.24 -5.84 -5.22
CA LYS A 7 -7.52 -6.00 -3.95
C LYS A 7 -6.08 -6.48 -4.17
N HIS A 8 -5.89 -7.45 -5.07
CA HIS A 8 -4.57 -8.00 -5.33
C HIS A 8 -3.64 -6.97 -5.97
N GLU A 9 -4.13 -6.21 -6.94
CA GLU A 9 -3.39 -5.14 -7.59
C GLU A 9 -2.94 -4.07 -6.58
N ILE A 10 -3.86 -3.60 -5.72
CA ILE A 10 -3.57 -2.59 -4.69
C ILE A 10 -2.50 -3.08 -3.71
N ILE A 11 -2.55 -4.36 -3.31
CA ILE A 11 -1.55 -4.93 -2.41
C ILE A 11 -0.20 -5.01 -3.10
N SER A 12 -0.14 -5.50 -4.34
CA SER A 12 1.13 -5.60 -5.08
C SER A 12 1.76 -4.23 -5.36
N GLU A 13 0.97 -3.20 -5.64
CA GLU A 13 1.46 -1.81 -5.73
C GLU A 13 2.09 -1.36 -4.41
N ALA A 14 1.38 -1.55 -3.29
CA ALA A 14 1.88 -1.16 -1.97
C ALA A 14 3.16 -1.93 -1.58
N GLU A 15 3.27 -3.21 -1.91
CA GLU A 15 4.47 -4.02 -1.70
C GLU A 15 5.65 -3.49 -2.51
N ALA A 16 5.43 -3.09 -3.77
CA ALA A 16 6.45 -2.49 -4.62
C ALA A 16 6.91 -1.12 -4.07
N GLU A 17 5.98 -0.27 -3.64
CA GLU A 17 6.29 1.01 -2.99
C GLU A 17 7.14 0.79 -1.72
N VAL A 18 6.78 -0.19 -0.88
CA VAL A 18 7.56 -0.54 0.33
C VAL A 18 8.95 -1.05 -0.03
N ALA A 19 9.09 -1.87 -1.07
CA ALA A 19 10.37 -2.38 -1.52
C ALA A 19 11.31 -1.25 -1.96
N GLU A 20 10.79 -0.25 -2.68
CA GLU A 20 11.55 0.94 -3.06
C GLU A 20 12.03 1.73 -1.84
N ILE A 21 11.17 1.93 -0.83
CA ILE A 21 11.56 2.59 0.43
C ILE A 21 12.63 1.77 1.18
N GLN A 22 12.60 0.45 1.11
CA GLN A 22 13.65 -0.38 1.67
C GLN A 22 14.98 -0.25 0.92
N GLU A 23 14.97 -0.16 -0.41
CA GLU A 23 16.16 0.08 -1.21
C GLU A 23 16.78 1.45 -0.87
N GLN A 24 15.96 2.50 -0.80
CA GLN A 24 16.39 3.84 -0.40
C GLN A 24 17.00 3.86 1.01
N PHE A 25 16.47 3.06 1.94
CA PHE A 25 17.05 2.94 3.28
C PHE A 25 18.42 2.25 3.25
N GLN A 26 18.54 1.16 2.48
CA GLN A 26 19.80 0.43 2.32
C GLN A 26 20.89 1.28 1.64
N SER A 27 20.51 2.18 0.74
CA SER A 27 21.42 3.13 0.11
C SER A 27 21.71 4.38 0.96
N GLY A 28 21.10 4.50 2.16
CA GLY A 28 21.28 5.62 3.07
C GLY A 28 20.57 6.92 2.66
N LEU A 29 19.63 6.86 1.71
CA LEU A 29 18.85 8.02 1.26
C LEU A 29 17.74 8.42 2.25
N VAL A 30 17.25 7.48 3.05
CA VAL A 30 16.27 7.73 4.12
C VAL A 30 16.74 7.20 5.46
N THR A 31 16.33 7.84 6.54
CA THR A 31 16.59 7.36 7.90
C THR A 31 15.64 6.24 8.30
N ALA A 32 15.95 5.54 9.40
CA ALA A 32 15.09 4.48 9.93
C ALA A 32 13.70 5.00 10.35
N GLY A 33 13.63 6.22 10.91
CA GLY A 33 12.37 6.86 11.31
C GLY A 33 11.53 7.26 10.11
N GLU A 34 12.14 7.82 9.06
CA GLU A 34 11.44 8.15 7.81
C GLU A 34 10.93 6.90 7.09
N ARG A 35 11.76 5.85 7.00
CA ARG A 35 11.35 4.54 6.46
C ARG A 35 10.11 4.01 7.18
N TYR A 36 10.11 4.05 8.51
CA TYR A 36 8.98 3.57 9.32
C TYR A 36 7.69 4.35 9.02
N ASN A 37 7.74 5.68 9.07
CA ASN A 37 6.57 6.52 8.79
C ASN A 37 6.05 6.33 7.36
N LYS A 38 6.95 6.30 6.36
CA LYS A 38 6.57 6.08 4.95
C LYS A 38 5.90 4.73 4.74
N VAL A 39 6.41 3.66 5.33
CA VAL A 39 5.79 2.32 5.23
C VAL A 39 4.39 2.31 5.84
N ILE A 40 4.17 3.00 6.97
CA ILE A 40 2.84 3.14 7.57
C ILE A 40 1.90 3.89 6.62
N ASP A 41 2.34 5.01 6.06
CA ASP A 41 1.53 5.83 5.16
C ASP A 41 1.11 5.05 3.90
N ILE A 42 2.03 4.26 3.33
CA ILE A 42 1.76 3.39 2.17
C ILE A 42 0.65 2.39 2.50
N TRP A 43 0.76 1.68 3.63
CA TRP A 43 -0.24 0.69 4.02
C TRP A 43 -1.58 1.30 4.42
N ALA A 44 -1.57 2.48 5.05
CA ALA A 44 -2.79 3.24 5.32
C ALA A 44 -3.51 3.62 4.02
N ALA A 45 -2.78 4.14 3.04
CA ALA A 45 -3.33 4.47 1.72
C ALA A 45 -3.85 3.22 0.99
N ALA A 46 -3.12 2.09 1.04
CA ALA A 46 -3.57 0.83 0.44
C ALA A 46 -4.88 0.32 1.07
N ASN A 47 -5.00 0.40 2.41
CA ASN A 47 -6.22 0.05 3.12
C ASN A 47 -7.42 0.92 2.67
N ASP A 48 -7.21 2.23 2.49
CA ASP A 48 -8.24 3.14 2.00
C ASP A 48 -8.64 2.82 0.55
N ARG A 49 -7.67 2.52 -0.32
CA ARG A 49 -7.92 2.10 -1.71
C ARG A 49 -8.75 0.80 -1.75
N VAL A 50 -8.41 -0.20 -0.93
CA VAL A 50 -9.17 -1.46 -0.84
C VAL A 50 -10.58 -1.20 -0.32
N SER A 51 -10.72 -0.38 0.72
CA SER A 51 -12.02 -0.03 1.30
C SER A 51 -12.94 0.64 0.27
N LYS A 52 -12.41 1.55 -0.55
CA LYS A 52 -13.15 2.14 -1.68
C LYS A 52 -13.52 1.11 -2.73
N ALA A 53 -12.60 0.22 -3.10
CA ALA A 53 -12.87 -0.85 -4.07
C ALA A 53 -13.96 -1.84 -3.59
N MET A 54 -14.09 -2.04 -2.27
CA MET A 54 -15.20 -2.82 -1.70
C MET A 54 -16.55 -2.11 -1.85
N MET A 55 -16.59 -0.78 -1.78
CA MET A 55 -17.81 0.04 -1.88
C MET A 55 -18.25 0.28 -3.34
N ASP A 56 -17.29 0.36 -4.27
CA ASP A 56 -17.55 0.66 -5.70
C ASP A 56 -18.09 -0.53 -6.49
N LYS A 57 -18.11 -1.76 -5.95
CA LYS A 57 -18.85 -2.85 -6.59
C LYS A 57 -20.35 -2.63 -6.33
N PRO A 58 -21.17 -2.19 -7.31
CA PRO A 58 -22.61 -2.19 -7.12
C PRO A 58 -23.05 -3.64 -6.87
N ALA A 59 -23.97 -3.81 -5.91
CA ALA A 59 -24.66 -5.07 -5.70
C ALA A 59 -25.33 -5.45 -7.02
N ASN A 60 -24.76 -6.42 -7.74
CA ASN A 60 -25.44 -7.10 -8.83
C ASN A 60 -26.35 -8.18 -8.26
#